data_AF-A0A5S3VXX9-F1
#
_entry.id   AF-A0A5S3VXX9-F1
#
_cell.length_a   1.000
_cell.length_b   1.000
_cell.length_c   1.000
_cell.angle_alpha   90.00
_cell.angle_beta   90.00
_cell.angle_gamma   90.00
#
_symmetry.space_group_name_H-M   'P 1'
#
loop_
_entity.id
_entity.type
_entity.pdbx_description
1 polymer ?
#
loop_
_entity_poly.entity_id
_entity_poly.type
_entity_poly.pdbx_seq_one_letter_code
_entity_poly.pdbx_strand_id
1 'polypeptide(L)' 'TPIIFRATPQWFVSMDQANLRQDSLNEIAKTQWLPEWGENRIANMVEGRPDWCISRQRTWGVPIALFVDK' A
#
# COMPACT_ATOMS: atom_id res chain seq x y z
N THR A 1 22.27 -11.11 -12.71
CA THR A 1 22.09 -10.53 -14.06
C THR A 1 21.85 -9.04 -13.93
N PRO A 2 22.31 -8.20 -14.87
CA PRO A 2 22.08 -6.76 -14.84
C PRO A 2 20.58 -6.45 -14.85
N ILE A 3 20.16 -5.45 -14.08
CA ILE A 3 18.76 -5.04 -13.93
C ILE A 3 18.56 -3.72 -14.70
N ILE A 4 17.39 -3.57 -15.32
CA ILE A 4 16.96 -2.33 -15.98
C ILE A 4 15.65 -1.83 -15.36
N PHE A 5 15.39 -0.53 -15.46
CA PHE A 5 14.12 0.08 -15.07
C PHE A 5 13.23 0.27 -16.30
N ARG A 6 11.95 -0.14 -16.19
CA ARG A 6 10.94 0.03 -17.24
C ARG A 6 9.57 0.27 -16.61
N ALA A 7 8.85 1.28 -17.08
CA ALA A 7 7.45 1.48 -16.69
C ALA A 7 6.56 0.36 -17.25
N THR A 8 5.65 -0.17 -16.43
CA THR A 8 4.68 -1.20 -16.83
C THR A 8 3.31 -0.87 -16.23
N PRO A 9 2.20 -1.26 -16.89
CA PRO A 9 0.87 -1.12 -16.29
C PRO A 9 0.78 -1.96 -15.02
N GLN A 10 0.24 -1.39 -13.95
CA GLN A 10 0.03 -2.04 -12.66
C GLN A 10 -1.28 -1.55 -12.03
N TRP A 11 -1.83 -2.35 -11.11
CA TRP A 11 -2.99 -2.01 -10.30
C TRP A 11 -2.55 -1.44 -8.96
N PHE A 12 -3.17 -0.32 -8.58
CA PHE A 12 -2.86 0.41 -7.37
C PHE A 12 -4.12 0.63 -6.54
N VAL A 13 -3.95 0.62 -5.23
CA VAL A 13 -4.90 1.22 -4.28
C VAL A 13 -4.43 2.63 -3.99
N SER A 14 -5.30 3.61 -4.21
CA SER A 14 -4.99 5.00 -3.88
C SER A 14 -4.96 5.19 -2.37
N MET A 15 -3.88 5.78 -1.86
CA MET A 15 -3.75 6.05 -0.42
C MET A 15 -4.52 7.29 0.02
N ASP A 16 -4.81 8.21 -0.90
CA ASP A 16 -5.47 9.48 -0.59
C ASP A 16 -6.96 9.47 -0.95
N GLN A 17 -7.37 8.59 -1.87
CA GLN A 17 -8.78 8.42 -2.19
C GLN A 17 -9.58 7.90 -1.00
N ALA A 18 -10.78 8.46 -0.81
CA ALA A 18 -11.67 8.13 0.31
C ALA A 18 -11.01 8.27 1.70
N ASN A 19 -10.03 9.18 1.83
CA ASN A 19 -9.31 9.49 3.07
C ASN A 19 -8.55 8.33 3.71
N LEU A 20 -8.21 7.28 2.95
CA LEU A 20 -7.61 6.05 3.49
C LEU A 20 -6.37 6.32 4.36
N ARG A 21 -5.46 7.21 3.93
CA ARG A 21 -4.27 7.59 4.70
C ARG A 21 -4.63 8.28 6.00
N GLN A 22 -5.52 9.27 5.96
CA GLN A 22 -5.88 10.05 7.14
C GLN A 22 -6.61 9.18 8.17
N ASP A 23 -7.53 8.33 7.71
CA ASP A 23 -8.25 7.39 8.57
C ASP A 23 -7.27 6.39 9.21
N SER A 24 -6.31 5.87 8.43
CA SER A 24 -5.26 5.00 8.95
C SER A 24 -4.41 5.68 10.03
N LEU A 25 -4.01 6.94 9.83
CA LEU A 25 -3.25 7.73 10.81
C LEU A 25 -4.06 7.96 12.09
N ASN A 26 -5.36 8.25 11.96
CA ASN A 26 -6.25 8.43 13.10
C ASN A 26 -6.38 7.14 13.94
N GLU A 27 -6.44 5.98 13.29
CA GLU A 27 -6.51 4.68 14.00
C GLU A 27 -5.17 4.27 14.61
N ILE A 28 -4.04 4.62 13.97
CA ILE A 28 -2.70 4.43 14.52
C ILE A 28 -2.57 5.14 15.88
N ALA A 29 -3.05 6.38 15.98
CA ALA A 29 -2.99 7.18 17.21
C ALA A 29 -3.91 6.64 18.33
N LYS A 30 -4.95 5.85 18.01
CA LYS A 30 -5.84 5.22 18.99
C LYS A 30 -5.36 3.85 19.45
N THR A 31 -4.38 3.28 18.77
CA THR A 31 -3.88 1.93 19.03
C THR A 31 -2.95 1.93 20.23
N GLN A 32 -3.00 0.87 21.06
CA GLN A 32 -2.02 0.70 22.15
C GLN A 32 -0.72 0.11 21.58
N TRP A 33 0.40 0.81 21.81
CA TRP A 33 1.71 0.41 21.33
C TRP A 33 2.60 -0.13 22.45
N LEU A 34 3.21 -1.30 22.21
CA LEU A 34 4.22 -1.86 23.10
C LEU A 34 5.36 -2.45 22.26
N PRO A 35 6.57 -1.86 22.28
CA PRO A 35 6.96 -0.60 22.96
C PRO A 35 6.38 0.66 22.28
N GLU A 36 6.31 1.76 23.03
CA GLU A 36 5.69 3.05 22.62
C GLU A 36 6.27 3.62 21.31
N TRP A 37 7.57 3.48 21.07
CA TRP A 37 8.21 3.98 19.84
C TRP A 37 7.65 3.34 18.55
N GLY A 38 6.92 2.22 18.66
CA GLY A 38 6.28 1.55 17.53
C GLY A 38 5.29 2.45 16.80
N GLU A 39 4.60 3.34 17.53
CA GLU A 39 3.64 4.28 16.96
C GLU A 39 4.31 5.19 15.93
N ASN A 40 5.34 5.93 16.35
CA ASN A 40 6.08 6.84 15.50
C ASN A 40 6.65 6.13 14.26
N ARG A 41 7.10 4.88 14.42
CA ARG A 41 7.63 4.10 13.30
C ARG A 41 6.55 3.80 12.24
N ILE A 42 5.36 3.40 12.66
CA ILE A 42 4.26 3.07 11.74
C ILE A 42 3.61 4.35 11.18
N ALA A 43 3.39 5.37 12.02
CA ALA A 43 2.84 6.65 11.60
C ALA A 43 3.68 7.28 10.48
N ASN A 44 5.00 7.40 10.67
CA ASN A 44 5.92 7.93 9.66
C ASN A 44 5.92 7.12 8.36
N MET A 45 5.78 5.79 8.45
CA MET A 45 5.69 4.92 7.27
C MET A 45 4.41 5.17 6.48
N VAL A 46 3.28 5.39 7.17
CA VAL A 46 1.97 5.62 6.53
C VAL A 46 1.84 7.04 6.00
N GLU A 47 2.34 8.04 6.72
CA GLU A 47 2.27 9.45 6.35
C GLU A 47 2.85 9.69 4.95
N GLY A 48 4.07 9.22 4.68
CA GLY A 48 4.75 9.40 3.39
C GLY A 48 4.47 8.33 2.33
N ARG A 49 3.53 7.40 2.57
CA ARG A 49 3.35 6.22 1.69
C ARG A 49 2.75 6.58 0.32
N PRO A 50 3.37 6.23 -0.82
CA PRO A 50 2.72 6.39 -2.12
C PRO A 50 1.59 5.36 -2.30
N ASP A 51 0.85 5.51 -3.40
CA ASP A 51 -0.17 4.54 -3.82
C ASP A 51 0.35 3.10 -3.79
N TRP A 52 -0.47 2.20 -3.26
CA TRP A 52 -0.05 0.84 -2.98
C TRP A 52 -0.23 -0.04 -4.22
N CYS A 53 0.90 -0.41 -4.85
CA CYS A 53 0.92 -1.37 -5.95
C CYS A 53 0.57 -2.79 -5.46
N ILE A 54 -0.62 -3.27 -5.84
CA ILE A 54 -1.16 -4.58 -5.42
C ILE A 54 -0.98 -5.69 -6.47
N SER A 55 -0.70 -5.35 -7.73
CA SER A 55 -0.49 -6.37 -8.78
C SER A 55 0.95 -6.87 -8.84
N ARG A 56 1.11 -8.14 -9.23
CA ARG A 56 2.40 -8.76 -9.55
C ARG A 56 2.25 -9.64 -10.79
N GLN A 57 3.26 -9.67 -11.65
CA GLN A 57 3.31 -10.54 -12.82
C GLN A 57 3.82 -11.93 -12.40
N ARG A 58 3.00 -12.70 -11.69
CA ARG A 58 3.30 -14.04 -11.15
C ARG A 58 2.08 -14.96 -11.29
N THR A 59 2.33 -16.26 -11.35
CA THR A 59 1.29 -17.30 -11.45
C THR A 59 0.87 -17.87 -10.10
N TRP A 60 1.77 -17.88 -9.11
CA TRP A 60 1.47 -18.36 -7.77
C TRP A 60 0.99 -17.22 -6.87
N GLY A 61 -0.28 -17.25 -6.47
CA GLY A 61 -0.93 -16.24 -5.64
C GLY A 61 -2.44 -16.20 -5.85
N VAL A 62 -3.11 -15.22 -5.23
CA VAL A 62 -4.55 -14.98 -5.44
C VAL A 62 -4.73 -14.11 -6.68
N PRO A 63 -5.51 -14.53 -7.70
CA PRO A 63 -5.80 -13.70 -8.86
C PRO A 63 -6.63 -12.47 -8.48
N ILE A 64 -6.36 -11.33 -9.14
CA ILE A 64 -7.25 -10.17 -9.05
C ILE A 64 -8.53 -10.53 -9.81
N ALA A 65 -9.66 -10.53 -9.11
CA ALA A 65 -10.98 -10.86 -9.66
C ALA A 65 -11.52 -9.72 -10.55
N LEU A 66 -10.89 -9.51 -11.70
CA LEU A 66 -11.21 -8.48 -12.67
C LEU A 66 -11.37 -9.10 -14.05
N PHE A 67 -12.47 -8.76 -14.72
CA PHE A 67 -12.68 -9.04 -16.14
C PHE A 67 -12.72 -7.70 -16.88
N VAL A 68 -12.15 -7.65 -18.08
CA VAL A 68 -12.14 -6.46 -18.93
C VAL A 68 -12.94 -6.80 -20.18
N ASP A 69 -14.02 -6.06 -20.42
CA ASP A 69 -14.73 -6.09 -21.69
C ASP A 69 -14.10 -5.05 -22.64
N LYS A 70 -13.99 -5.39 -23.92
CA LYS A 70 -13.26 -4.60 -24.91
C LYS A 70 -14.13 -4.15 -26.06
#